data_AF-A0A8T4SKH2-F1
#
_entry.id   AF-A0A8T4SKH2-F1
#
_cell.length_a   1.000
_cell.length_b   1.000
_cell.length_c   1.000
_cell.angle_alpha   90.00
_cell.angle_beta   90.00
_cell.angle_gamma   90.00
#
_symmetry.space_group_name_H-M   'P 1'
#
loop_
_entity.id
_entity.type
_entity.pdbx_description
1 polymer ?
#
loop_
_entity_poly.entity_id
_entity_poly.type
_entity_poly.pdbx_seq_one_letter_code
_entity_poly.pdbx_strand_id
1 'polypeptide(L)'
;MKFHLKKTLKPFLLDLSFFILSFLVIIYAKIKVTSYWILINSYSPTLQELQITANLEDTYTVLQSLNSIIMKAFVIIALALFLIYLIFIFTQSFTFQSNKKYFLKFSLFSLIPFLFLILSLIYLSIFLAVLTLILSYLIFCLYFGFNKHNFNKLLKKFYLTLPAYVLYLILILLILAALTSSLLFIFDFSNFIFPLTALILIFLFSVYKQYLIKKFEE
;
A
#
# COMPACT_ATOMS: atom_id res chain seq x y z
N MET A 1 -20.10 -15.03 -22.13
CA MET A 1 -20.16 -14.14 -20.94
C MET A 1 -20.54 -12.74 -21.42
N LYS A 2 -21.80 -12.29 -21.24
CA LYS A 2 -22.23 -10.94 -21.67
C LYS A 2 -21.61 -9.89 -20.71
N PHE A 3 -20.65 -9.12 -21.19
CA PHE A 3 -20.07 -7.99 -20.45
C PHE A 3 -21.11 -6.87 -20.33
N HIS A 4 -21.78 -6.76 -19.19
CA HIS A 4 -22.58 -5.58 -18.89
C HIS A 4 -21.63 -4.44 -18.48
N LEU A 5 -21.22 -3.61 -19.44
CA LEU A 5 -20.34 -2.44 -19.25
C LEU A 5 -20.72 -1.54 -18.05
N LYS A 6 -22.02 -1.37 -17.79
CA LYS A 6 -22.51 -0.59 -16.63
C LYS A 6 -22.18 -1.23 -15.27
N LYS A 7 -22.05 -2.56 -15.20
CA LYS A 7 -21.72 -3.28 -13.95
C LYS A 7 -20.22 -3.24 -13.62
N THR A 8 -19.35 -3.03 -14.59
CA THR A 8 -17.89 -2.95 -14.41
C THR A 8 -17.36 -1.52 -14.23
N LEU A 9 -18.11 -0.50 -14.66
CA LEU A 9 -17.66 0.90 -14.60
C LEU A 9 -17.53 1.43 -13.16
N LYS A 10 -18.53 1.23 -12.31
CA LYS A 10 -18.50 1.67 -10.89
C LYS A 10 -17.30 1.09 -10.13
N PRO A 11 -17.07 -0.24 -10.10
CA PRO A 11 -15.90 -0.80 -9.41
C PRO A 11 -14.58 -0.35 -10.04
N PHE A 12 -14.50 -0.17 -11.36
CA PHE A 12 -13.33 0.40 -12.01
C PHE A 12 -13.03 1.84 -11.55
N LEU A 13 -14.04 2.72 -11.51
CA LEU A 13 -13.85 4.10 -11.03
C LEU A 13 -13.42 4.15 -9.56
N LEU A 14 -13.96 3.26 -8.72
CA LEU A 14 -13.53 3.11 -7.32
C LEU A 14 -12.06 2.68 -7.24
N ASP A 15 -11.66 1.64 -7.97
CA ASP A 15 -10.27 1.17 -7.99
C ASP A 15 -9.32 2.24 -8.55
N LEU A 16 -9.73 2.93 -9.62
CA LEU A 16 -8.98 4.05 -10.19
C LEU A 16 -8.78 5.18 -9.17
N SER A 17 -9.85 5.56 -8.45
CA SER A 17 -9.75 6.57 -7.38
C SER A 17 -8.84 6.12 -6.24
N PHE A 18 -8.92 4.83 -5.85
CA PHE A 18 -8.07 4.24 -4.83
C PHE A 18 -6.59 4.34 -5.22
N PHE A 19 -6.24 3.90 -6.43
CA PHE A 19 -4.85 3.91 -6.88
C PHE A 19 -4.31 5.33 -7.07
N ILE A 20 -5.08 6.24 -7.67
CA ILE A 20 -4.64 7.63 -7.87
C ILE A 20 -4.42 8.34 -6.52
N LEU A 21 -5.37 8.24 -5.59
CA LEU A 21 -5.23 8.88 -4.27
C LEU A 21 -4.08 8.28 -3.48
N SER A 22 -3.96 6.94 -3.45
CA SER A 22 -2.84 6.26 -2.77
C SER A 22 -1.50 6.69 -3.38
N PHE A 23 -1.45 6.83 -4.70
CA PHE A 23 -0.26 7.26 -5.41
C PHE A 23 0.14 8.70 -5.08
N LEU A 24 -0.81 9.63 -5.01
CA LEU A 24 -0.57 11.00 -4.57
C LEU A 24 -0.01 11.06 -3.14
N VAL A 25 -0.55 10.23 -2.23
CA VAL A 25 -0.03 10.11 -0.85
C VAL A 25 1.41 9.61 -0.85
N ILE A 26 1.74 8.59 -1.66
CA ILE A 26 3.11 8.07 -1.80
C ILE A 26 4.06 9.14 -2.34
N ILE A 27 3.65 9.91 -3.36
CA ILE A 27 4.44 11.02 -3.91
C ILE A 27 4.73 12.06 -2.83
N TYR A 28 3.68 12.50 -2.12
CA TYR A 28 3.82 13.50 -1.06
C TYR A 28 4.79 13.02 0.03
N ALA A 29 4.64 11.76 0.47
CA ALA A 29 5.53 11.15 1.45
C ALA A 29 6.98 11.11 0.93
N LYS A 30 7.19 10.70 -0.33
CA LYS A 30 8.52 10.68 -0.96
C LYS A 30 9.15 12.07 -0.94
N ILE A 31 8.46 13.11 -1.42
CA ILE A 31 8.97 14.49 -1.45
C ILE A 31 9.41 14.93 -0.05
N LYS A 32 8.58 14.67 0.97
CA LYS A 32 8.89 15.01 2.35
C LYS A 32 10.08 14.21 2.88
N VAL A 33 10.11 12.89 2.72
CA VAL A 33 11.23 12.06 3.14
C VAL A 33 12.54 12.49 2.46
N THR A 34 12.51 12.80 1.17
CA THR A 34 13.68 13.35 0.46
C THR A 34 14.14 14.69 1.03
N SER A 35 13.21 15.58 1.41
CA SER A 35 13.59 16.85 2.06
C SER A 35 14.30 16.63 3.40
N TYR A 36 13.87 15.65 4.20
CA TYR A 36 14.58 15.29 5.44
C TYR A 36 15.93 14.62 5.16
N TRP A 37 16.04 13.81 4.11
CA TRP A 37 17.31 13.24 3.69
C TRP A 37 18.33 14.31 3.29
N ILE A 38 17.89 15.34 2.56
CA ILE A 38 18.74 16.50 2.23
C ILE A 38 19.20 17.21 3.51
N LEU A 39 18.31 17.42 4.48
CA LEU A 39 18.67 18.00 5.78
C LEU A 39 19.67 17.13 6.55
N ILE A 40 19.53 15.80 6.55
CA ILE A 40 20.52 14.90 7.16
C ILE A 40 21.89 15.08 6.50
N ASN A 41 21.92 15.13 5.16
CA ASN A 41 23.18 15.29 4.43
C ASN A 41 23.84 16.66 4.66
N SER A 42 23.07 17.71 4.96
CA SER A 42 23.66 19.02 5.30
C SER A 42 24.41 19.04 6.63
N TYR A 43 24.18 18.06 7.52
CA TYR A 43 24.98 17.89 8.76
C TYR A 43 26.28 17.11 8.54
N SER A 44 26.53 16.56 7.34
CA SER A 44 27.76 15.83 7.02
C SER A 44 29.05 16.62 7.33
N PRO A 45 29.22 17.89 6.91
CA PRO A 45 30.42 18.67 7.26
C PRO A 45 30.55 18.90 8.78
N THR A 46 29.44 19.17 9.47
CA THR A 46 29.42 19.36 10.93
C THR A 46 29.82 18.07 11.69
N LEU A 47 29.39 16.90 11.18
CA LEU A 47 29.79 15.61 11.73
C LEU A 47 31.29 15.31 11.49
N GLN A 48 31.85 15.76 10.37
CA GLN A 48 33.28 15.64 10.08
C GLN A 48 34.13 16.54 10.99
N GLU A 49 33.66 17.76 11.28
CA GLU A 49 34.33 18.68 12.21
C GLU A 49 34.31 18.15 13.66
N LEU A 50 33.20 17.54 14.09
CA LEU A 50 33.07 16.96 15.43
C LEU A 50 34.00 15.76 15.67
N GLN A 51 34.37 15.00 14.63
CA GLN A 51 35.38 13.95 14.75
C GLN A 51 36.77 14.49 15.09
N ILE A 52 37.04 15.77 14.81
CA ILE A 52 38.35 16.41 14.97
C ILE A 52 38.45 17.17 16.29
N THR A 53 37.36 17.78 16.77
CA THR A 53 37.37 18.71 17.91
C THR A 53 37.02 18.13 19.28
N ALA A 54 36.47 16.90 19.34
CA ALA A 54 36.16 16.16 20.58
C ALA A 54 35.29 16.91 21.62
N ASN A 55 34.46 17.89 21.21
CA ASN A 55 33.51 18.53 22.12
C ASN A 55 32.24 17.66 22.27
N LEU A 56 32.04 17.12 23.48
CA LEU A 56 30.91 16.23 23.80
C LEU A 56 29.56 16.94 23.77
N GLU A 57 29.50 18.23 24.13
CA GLU A 57 28.25 19.00 24.18
C GLU A 57 27.73 19.30 22.76
N ASP A 58 28.62 19.72 21.86
CA ASP A 58 28.30 19.95 20.45
C ASP A 58 27.93 18.65 19.74
N THR A 59 28.59 17.55 20.09
CA THR A 59 28.25 16.21 19.56
C THR A 59 26.83 15.80 19.96
N TYR A 60 26.45 16.04 21.22
CA TYR A 60 25.12 15.68 21.72
C TYR A 60 24.01 16.50 21.05
N THR A 61 24.20 17.79 20.86
CA THR A 61 23.20 18.67 20.21
C THR A 61 22.98 18.32 18.74
N VAL A 62 24.05 17.96 18.01
CA VAL A 62 23.96 17.49 16.63
C VAL A 62 23.25 16.14 16.55
N LEU A 63 23.58 15.19 17.44
CA LEU A 63 22.90 13.89 17.48
C LEU A 63 21.41 14.02 17.82
N GLN A 64 21.03 14.89 18.76
CA GLN A 64 19.62 15.17 19.04
C GLN A 64 18.88 15.75 17.83
N SER A 65 19.53 16.67 17.10
CA SER A 65 18.96 17.30 15.90
C SER A 65 18.76 16.28 14.78
N LEU A 66 19.75 15.41 14.54
CA LEU A 66 19.64 14.30 13.59
C LEU A 66 18.54 13.32 13.97
N ASN A 67 18.47 12.93 15.25
CA ASN A 67 17.43 12.04 15.74
C ASN A 67 16.03 12.65 15.54
N SER A 68 15.87 13.95 15.81
CA SER A 68 14.62 14.67 15.57
C SER A 68 14.21 14.65 14.08
N ILE A 69 15.16 14.84 13.16
CA ILE A 69 14.92 14.78 11.71
C ILE A 69 14.50 13.37 11.27
N ILE A 70 15.20 12.33 11.75
CA ILE A 70 14.89 10.93 11.46
C ILE A 70 13.48 10.58 11.95
N MET A 71 13.13 10.98 13.18
CA MET A 71 11.80 10.75 13.75
C MET A 71 10.70 11.46 12.96
N LYS A 72 10.94 12.68 12.45
CA LYS A 72 9.98 13.37 11.58
C LYS A 72 9.76 12.64 10.26
N ALA A 73 10.83 12.17 9.61
CA ALA A 73 10.72 11.39 8.37
C ALA A 73 9.93 10.09 8.59
N PHE A 74 10.18 9.42 9.71
CA PHE A 74 9.47 8.23 10.13
C PHE A 74 7.97 8.44 10.31
N VAL A 75 7.59 9.49 11.06
CA VAL A 75 6.17 9.83 11.30
C VAL A 75 5.43 10.04 9.99
N ILE A 76 6.08 10.63 8.99
CA ILE A 76 5.48 10.85 7.67
C ILE A 76 5.27 9.55 6.92
N ILE A 77 6.21 8.59 6.98
CA ILE A 77 6.03 7.27 6.38
C ILE A 77 4.84 6.55 7.03
N ALA A 78 4.78 6.53 8.37
CA ALA A 78 3.69 5.90 9.10
C ALA A 78 2.32 6.54 8.77
N LEU A 79 2.26 7.88 8.73
CA LEU A 79 1.05 8.62 8.42
C LEU A 79 0.61 8.42 6.96
N ALA A 80 1.55 8.35 6.02
CA ALA A 80 1.26 8.05 4.62
C ALA A 80 0.66 6.65 4.44
N LEU A 81 1.25 5.64 5.07
CA LEU A 81 0.68 4.28 5.08
C LEU A 81 -0.71 4.28 5.70
N PHE A 82 -0.90 4.98 6.82
CA PHE A 82 -2.20 5.04 7.50
C PHE A 82 -3.27 5.71 6.63
N LEU A 83 -2.93 6.78 5.92
CA LEU A 83 -3.83 7.41 4.94
C LEU A 83 -4.18 6.45 3.80
N ILE A 84 -3.21 5.69 3.27
CA ILE A 84 -3.47 4.68 2.23
C ILE A 84 -4.47 3.63 2.75
N TYR A 85 -4.31 3.18 3.99
CA TYR A 85 -5.26 2.27 4.62
C TYR A 85 -6.66 2.90 4.75
N LEU A 86 -6.77 4.16 5.18
CA LEU A 86 -8.06 4.86 5.25
C LEU A 86 -8.72 5.01 3.88
N ILE A 87 -7.94 5.36 2.84
CA ILE A 87 -8.42 5.44 1.46
C ILE A 87 -8.91 4.06 0.99
N PHE A 88 -8.19 2.99 1.31
CA PHE A 88 -8.61 1.62 1.02
C PHE A 88 -9.95 1.29 1.69
N ILE A 89 -10.06 1.48 3.01
CA ILE A 89 -11.29 1.23 3.75
C ILE A 89 -12.45 2.07 3.20
N PHE A 90 -12.24 3.37 2.97
CA PHE A 90 -13.24 4.27 2.42
C PHE A 90 -13.73 3.80 1.05
N THR A 91 -12.83 3.50 0.11
CA THR A 91 -13.19 3.04 -1.23
C THR A 91 -13.90 1.68 -1.20
N GLN A 92 -13.47 0.75 -0.34
CA GLN A 92 -14.15 -0.53 -0.18
C GLN A 92 -15.54 -0.40 0.46
N SER A 93 -15.79 0.60 1.32
CA SER A 93 -17.10 0.80 1.93
C SER A 93 -18.23 0.96 0.88
N PHE A 94 -17.92 1.55 -0.28
CA PHE A 94 -18.86 1.69 -1.40
C PHE A 94 -19.11 0.39 -2.17
N THR A 95 -18.18 -0.57 -2.06
CA THR A 95 -18.31 -1.93 -2.61
C THR A 95 -19.19 -2.79 -1.70
N PHE A 96 -19.06 -2.65 -0.37
CA PHE A 96 -19.75 -3.47 0.64
C PHE A 96 -21.06 -2.86 1.20
N GLN A 97 -21.71 -1.92 0.50
CA GLN A 97 -22.85 -1.13 0.99
C GLN A 97 -24.01 -1.96 1.60
N SER A 98 -24.23 -3.19 1.13
CA SER A 98 -25.30 -4.07 1.62
C SER A 98 -24.97 -4.77 2.95
N ASN A 99 -23.70 -4.87 3.35
CA ASN A 99 -23.25 -5.70 4.47
C ASN A 99 -22.33 -4.95 5.45
N LYS A 100 -22.85 -3.87 6.06
CA LYS A 100 -22.11 -2.97 6.99
C LYS A 100 -21.40 -3.71 8.14
N LYS A 101 -22.04 -4.72 8.76
CA LYS A 101 -21.46 -5.51 9.86
C LYS A 101 -20.22 -6.29 9.42
N TYR A 102 -20.24 -6.82 8.20
CA TYR A 102 -19.12 -7.56 7.65
C TYR A 102 -17.97 -6.61 7.28
N PHE A 103 -18.28 -5.47 6.64
CA PHE A 103 -17.29 -4.44 6.34
C PHE A 103 -16.54 -3.98 7.59
N LEU A 104 -17.26 -3.77 8.70
CA LEU A 104 -16.65 -3.39 9.98
C LEU A 104 -15.74 -4.48 10.56
N LYS A 105 -16.12 -5.76 10.43
CA LYS A 105 -15.23 -6.88 10.82
C LYS A 105 -14.00 -6.92 9.92
N PHE A 106 -14.18 -6.81 8.61
CA PHE A 106 -13.09 -6.80 7.64
C PHE A 106 -12.12 -5.64 7.89
N SER A 107 -12.60 -4.44 8.16
CA SER A 107 -11.75 -3.28 8.48
C SER A 107 -10.93 -3.54 9.74
N LEU A 108 -11.55 -4.05 10.81
CA LEU A 108 -10.85 -4.36 12.06
C LEU A 108 -9.81 -5.47 11.88
N PHE A 109 -10.14 -6.56 11.19
CA PHE A 109 -9.18 -7.64 10.93
C PHE A 109 -8.04 -7.20 10.01
N SER A 110 -8.31 -6.31 9.03
CA SER A 110 -7.30 -5.80 8.11
C SER A 110 -6.31 -4.81 8.72
N LEU A 111 -6.67 -4.21 9.85
CA LEU A 111 -5.76 -3.36 10.60
C LEU A 111 -4.55 -4.13 11.14
N ILE A 112 -4.70 -5.41 11.49
CA ILE A 112 -3.63 -6.21 12.10
C ILE A 112 -2.42 -6.35 11.15
N PRO A 113 -2.53 -6.96 9.95
CA PRO A 113 -1.39 -7.02 9.04
C PRO A 113 -0.96 -5.67 8.52
N PHE A 114 -1.83 -4.67 8.52
CA PHE A 114 -1.42 -3.32 8.20
C PHE A 114 -0.44 -2.76 9.26
N LEU A 115 -0.68 -3.01 10.56
CA LEU A 115 0.29 -2.71 11.61
C LEU A 115 1.57 -3.51 11.45
N PHE A 116 1.49 -4.81 11.14
CA PHE A 116 2.68 -5.63 10.88
C PHE A 116 3.46 -5.17 9.65
N LEU A 117 2.78 -4.68 8.61
CA LEU A 117 3.41 -4.06 7.44
C LEU A 117 4.23 -2.84 7.88
N ILE A 118 3.63 -1.92 8.65
CA ILE A 118 4.34 -0.76 9.20
C ILE A 118 5.56 -1.22 10.01
N LEU A 119 5.38 -2.12 10.98
CA LEU A 119 6.48 -2.63 11.81
C LEU A 119 7.57 -3.31 10.98
N SER A 120 7.20 -4.04 9.92
CA SER A 120 8.17 -4.70 9.03
C SER A 120 9.05 -3.69 8.29
N LEU A 121 8.49 -2.54 7.89
CA LEU A 121 9.24 -1.45 7.25
C LEU A 121 10.16 -0.73 8.25
N ILE A 122 9.72 -0.61 9.50
CA ILE A 122 10.48 0.06 10.57
C ILE A 122 11.69 -0.77 10.98
N TYR A 123 11.47 -2.04 11.31
CA TYR A 123 12.50 -2.91 11.86
C TYR A 123 13.25 -3.69 10.78
N LEU A 124 12.88 -3.54 9.50
CA LEU A 124 13.42 -4.30 8.37
C LEU A 124 13.45 -5.81 8.65
N SER A 125 12.45 -6.30 9.39
CA SER A 125 12.43 -7.67 9.89
C SER A 125 11.75 -8.61 8.91
N ILE A 126 12.51 -9.58 8.41
CA ILE A 126 12.00 -10.65 7.54
C ILE A 126 10.86 -11.42 8.22
N PHE A 127 10.98 -11.68 9.52
CA PHE A 127 9.94 -12.36 10.30
C PHE A 127 8.62 -11.59 10.26
N LEU A 128 8.64 -10.27 10.49
CA LEU A 128 7.44 -9.43 10.41
C LEU A 128 6.87 -9.37 8.98
N ALA A 129 7.72 -9.38 7.96
CA ALA A 129 7.30 -9.41 6.57
C ALA A 129 6.59 -10.73 6.21
N VAL A 130 7.13 -11.87 6.63
CA VAL A 130 6.49 -13.19 6.45
C VAL A 130 5.15 -13.24 7.19
N LEU A 131 5.10 -12.75 8.43
CA LEU A 131 3.84 -12.69 9.18
C LEU A 131 2.80 -11.81 8.48
N THR A 132 3.24 -10.67 7.93
CA THR A 132 2.38 -9.77 7.15
C THR A 132 1.76 -10.51 5.97
N LEU A 133 2.57 -11.26 5.20
CA LEU A 133 2.10 -12.03 4.04
C LEU A 133 1.07 -13.10 4.41
N ILE A 134 1.29 -13.80 5.53
CA ILE A 134 0.35 -14.83 6.02
C ILE A 134 -0.97 -14.18 6.44
N LEU A 135 -0.91 -13.10 7.22
CA LEU A 135 -2.09 -12.40 7.72
C LEU A 135 -2.86 -11.71 6.58
N SER A 136 -2.19 -11.13 5.59
CA SER A 136 -2.84 -10.55 4.42
C SER A 136 -3.49 -11.61 3.52
N TYR A 137 -2.92 -12.82 3.45
CA TYR A 137 -3.60 -13.95 2.80
C TYR A 137 -4.88 -14.35 3.55
N LEU A 138 -4.86 -14.41 4.88
CA LEU A 138 -6.07 -14.67 5.66
C LEU A 138 -7.15 -13.59 5.44
N ILE A 139 -6.75 -12.32 5.32
CA ILE A 139 -7.69 -11.24 5.00
C ILE A 139 -8.18 -11.31 3.57
N PHE A 140 -7.35 -11.72 2.62
CA PHE A 140 -7.81 -12.00 1.27
C PHE A 140 -8.90 -13.07 1.28
N CYS A 141 -8.70 -14.17 2.00
CA CYS A 141 -9.72 -15.20 2.18
C CYS A 141 -10.96 -14.67 2.90
N LEU A 142 -10.79 -13.81 3.92
CA LEU A 142 -11.92 -13.15 4.57
C LEU A 142 -12.68 -12.31 3.55
N TYR A 143 -12.01 -11.37 2.86
CA TYR A 143 -12.57 -10.41 1.89
C TYR A 143 -13.57 -11.05 0.93
N PHE A 144 -13.23 -12.20 0.34
CA PHE A 144 -14.09 -12.93 -0.60
C PHE A 144 -15.03 -13.95 0.07
N GLY A 145 -14.79 -14.33 1.33
CA GLY A 145 -15.57 -15.30 2.09
C GLY A 145 -16.43 -14.65 3.18
N PHE A 146 -17.55 -14.04 2.78
CA PHE A 146 -18.44 -13.27 3.66
C PHE A 146 -18.93 -13.98 4.95
N ASN A 147 -18.98 -15.31 4.95
CA ASN A 147 -19.44 -16.15 6.07
C ASN A 147 -18.36 -17.15 6.53
N LYS A 148 -18.37 -17.51 7.83
CA LYS A 148 -17.41 -18.46 8.44
C LYS A 148 -17.29 -19.79 7.67
N HIS A 149 -18.41 -20.29 7.14
CA HIS A 149 -18.40 -21.51 6.33
C HIS A 149 -17.64 -21.34 5.02
N ASN A 150 -17.88 -20.24 4.29
CA ASN A 150 -17.19 -19.92 3.04
C ASN A 150 -15.70 -19.62 3.28
N PHE A 151 -15.37 -18.93 4.36
CA PHE A 151 -13.97 -18.71 4.77
C PHE A 151 -13.22 -20.04 4.95
N ASN A 152 -13.79 -20.98 5.71
CA ASN A 152 -13.19 -22.30 5.90
C ASN A 152 -13.10 -23.10 4.57
N LYS A 153 -14.10 -22.98 3.68
CA LYS A 153 -14.10 -23.60 2.35
C LYS A 153 -12.94 -23.05 1.49
N LEU A 154 -12.70 -21.74 1.54
CA LEU A 154 -11.59 -21.08 0.84
C LEU A 154 -10.24 -21.53 1.37
N LEU A 155 -10.07 -21.59 2.71
CA LEU A 155 -8.83 -22.10 3.31
C LEU A 155 -8.52 -23.56 2.92
N LYS A 156 -9.54 -24.43 2.88
CA LYS A 156 -9.38 -25.81 2.42
C LYS A 156 -8.99 -25.90 0.94
N LYS A 157 -9.40 -24.93 0.12
CA LYS A 157 -9.04 -24.83 -1.30
C LYS A 157 -7.80 -23.95 -1.52
N PHE A 158 -6.82 -24.04 -0.62
CA PHE A 158 -5.60 -23.22 -0.66
C PHE A 158 -4.88 -23.29 -2.03
N TYR A 159 -4.89 -24.45 -2.66
CA TYR A 159 -4.27 -24.69 -3.97
C TYR A 159 -4.86 -23.83 -5.10
N LEU A 160 -6.09 -23.29 -4.94
CA LEU A 160 -6.69 -22.34 -5.87
C LEU A 160 -6.61 -20.90 -5.37
N THR A 161 -6.77 -20.68 -4.06
CA THR A 161 -6.84 -19.33 -3.47
C THR A 161 -5.46 -18.70 -3.32
N LEU A 162 -4.41 -19.48 -3.06
CA LEU A 162 -3.05 -18.97 -2.94
C LEU A 162 -2.50 -18.43 -4.27
N PRO A 163 -2.62 -19.16 -5.41
CA PRO A 163 -2.26 -18.57 -6.71
C PRO A 163 -3.08 -17.32 -7.05
N ALA A 164 -4.37 -17.29 -6.70
CA ALA A 164 -5.22 -16.13 -6.92
C ALA A 164 -4.76 -14.92 -6.08
N TYR A 165 -4.36 -15.14 -4.83
CA TYR A 165 -3.80 -14.12 -3.97
C TYR A 165 -2.45 -13.59 -4.50
N VAL A 166 -1.55 -14.48 -4.94
CA VAL A 166 -0.26 -14.07 -5.52
C VAL A 166 -0.48 -13.23 -6.78
N LEU A 167 -1.39 -13.63 -7.67
CA LEU A 167 -1.72 -12.85 -8.86
C LEU A 167 -2.34 -11.49 -8.50
N TYR A 168 -3.18 -11.45 -7.46
CA TYR A 168 -3.75 -10.20 -6.94
C TYR A 168 -2.67 -9.23 -6.47
N LEU A 169 -1.66 -9.70 -5.73
CA LEU A 169 -0.51 -8.89 -5.31
C LEU A 169 0.34 -8.43 -6.49
N ILE A 170 0.65 -9.33 -7.44
CA ILE A 170 1.43 -9.01 -8.64
C ILE A 170 0.76 -7.88 -9.41
N LEU A 171 -0.57 -7.94 -9.62
CA LEU A 171 -1.30 -6.88 -10.30
C LEU A 171 -1.20 -5.53 -9.57
N ILE A 172 -1.31 -5.52 -8.24
CA ILE A 172 -1.13 -4.28 -7.44
C ILE A 172 0.28 -3.73 -7.62
N LEU A 173 1.31 -4.58 -7.53
CA LEU A 173 2.70 -4.16 -7.71
C LEU A 173 2.97 -3.62 -9.11
N LEU A 174 2.41 -4.24 -10.15
CA LEU A 174 2.52 -3.76 -11.53
C LEU A 174 1.83 -2.42 -11.73
N ILE A 175 0.65 -2.20 -11.12
CA ILE A 175 -0.04 -0.90 -11.17
C ILE A 175 0.82 0.17 -10.49
N LEU A 176 1.31 -0.10 -9.29
CA LEU A 176 2.17 0.83 -8.56
C LEU A 176 3.45 1.13 -9.37
N ALA A 177 4.08 0.12 -9.96
CA ALA A 177 5.24 0.28 -10.82
C ALA A 177 4.92 1.17 -12.03
N ALA A 178 3.84 0.90 -12.77
CA ALA A 178 3.43 1.69 -13.92
C ALA A 178 3.12 3.16 -13.54
N LEU A 179 2.45 3.38 -12.41
CA LEU A 179 2.21 4.73 -11.88
C LEU A 179 3.53 5.43 -11.52
N THR A 180 4.43 4.76 -10.80
CA THR A 180 5.74 5.34 -10.45
C THR A 180 6.59 5.66 -11.68
N SER A 181 6.61 4.79 -12.70
CA SER A 181 7.30 5.03 -13.96
C SER A 181 6.69 6.21 -14.70
N SER A 182 5.37 6.38 -14.65
CA SER A 182 4.69 7.53 -15.27
C SER A 182 5.26 8.86 -14.76
N LEU A 183 5.58 8.99 -13.46
CA LEU A 183 6.19 10.21 -12.90
C LEU A 183 7.54 10.56 -13.51
N LEU A 184 8.35 9.55 -13.85
CA LEU A 184 9.68 9.78 -14.42
C LEU A 184 9.59 10.40 -15.82
N PHE A 185 8.46 10.23 -16.51
CA PHE A 185 8.25 10.67 -17.89
C PHE A 185 7.14 11.73 -18.04
N ILE A 186 6.64 12.32 -16.94
CA ILE A 186 5.54 13.32 -16.97
C ILE A 186 5.83 14.53 -17.87
N PHE A 187 7.11 14.93 -17.98
CA PHE A 187 7.51 16.09 -18.80
C PHE A 187 7.82 15.73 -20.25
N ASP A 188 7.86 14.45 -20.58
CA ASP A 188 8.09 13.97 -21.94
C ASP A 188 6.74 13.56 -22.54
N PHE A 189 6.05 14.55 -23.15
CA PHE A 189 4.74 14.38 -23.77
C PHE A 189 4.71 13.31 -24.88
N SER A 190 5.86 12.76 -25.28
CA SER A 190 5.93 11.63 -26.21
C SER A 190 5.64 10.27 -25.54
N ASN A 191 5.71 10.17 -24.20
CA ASN A 191 5.71 8.90 -23.47
C ASN A 191 4.40 8.62 -22.70
N PHE A 192 3.27 8.60 -23.41
CA PHE A 192 1.95 8.22 -22.85
C PHE A 192 1.80 6.71 -22.53
N ILE A 193 2.80 5.89 -22.84
CA ILE A 193 2.75 4.44 -22.67
C ILE A 193 2.57 4.04 -21.20
N PHE A 194 3.25 4.71 -20.25
CA PHE A 194 3.18 4.36 -18.83
C PHE A 194 1.84 4.71 -18.16
N PRO A 195 1.26 5.91 -18.36
CA PRO A 195 -0.08 6.20 -17.84
C PRO A 195 -1.15 5.28 -18.44
N LEU A 196 -1.03 4.96 -19.73
CA LEU A 196 -1.99 4.10 -20.42
C LEU A 196 -1.89 2.64 -19.94
N THR A 197 -0.67 2.13 -19.73
CA THR A 197 -0.47 0.81 -19.12
C THR A 197 -1.00 0.76 -17.69
N ALA A 198 -0.83 1.81 -16.88
CA ALA A 198 -1.43 1.88 -15.55
C ALA A 198 -2.96 1.79 -15.60
N LEU A 199 -3.61 2.54 -16.52
CA LEU A 199 -5.07 2.48 -16.71
C LEU A 199 -5.54 1.08 -17.13
N ILE A 200 -4.85 0.43 -18.06
CA ILE A 200 -5.17 -0.93 -18.50
C ILE A 200 -5.02 -1.91 -17.34
N LEU A 201 -3.95 -1.80 -16.55
CA LEU A 201 -3.71 -2.68 -15.40
C LEU A 201 -4.76 -2.48 -14.30
N ILE A 202 -5.18 -1.23 -14.02
CA ILE A 202 -6.28 -0.95 -13.09
C ILE A 202 -7.59 -1.56 -13.60
N PHE A 203 -7.84 -1.48 -14.90
CA PHE A 203 -9.02 -2.10 -15.50
C PHE A 203 -8.98 -3.63 -15.34
N LEU A 204 -7.86 -4.26 -15.68
CA LEU A 204 -7.64 -5.70 -15.49
C LEU A 204 -7.80 -6.12 -14.03
N PHE A 205 -7.27 -5.33 -13.09
CA PHE A 205 -7.42 -5.56 -11.66
C PHE A 205 -8.88 -5.49 -11.21
N SER A 206 -9.64 -4.50 -11.67
CA SER A 206 -11.08 -4.38 -11.35
C SER A 206 -11.89 -5.57 -11.89
N VAL A 207 -11.61 -5.99 -13.13
CA VAL A 207 -12.25 -7.16 -13.75
C VAL A 207 -11.88 -8.44 -12.99
N TYR A 208 -10.60 -8.60 -12.66
CA TYR A 208 -10.10 -9.74 -11.91
C TYR A 208 -10.72 -9.83 -10.51
N LYS A 209 -10.76 -8.70 -9.79
CA LYS A 209 -11.43 -8.60 -8.47
C LYS A 209 -12.88 -9.04 -8.56
N GLN A 210 -13.64 -8.56 -9.55
CA GLN A 210 -15.04 -8.97 -9.74
C GLN A 210 -15.18 -10.45 -10.08
N TYR A 211 -14.27 -11.00 -10.88
CA TYR A 211 -14.23 -12.43 -11.15
C TYR A 211 -14.01 -13.25 -9.88
N LEU A 212 -13.08 -12.84 -9.02
CA LEU A 212 -12.82 -13.49 -7.73
C LEU A 212 -14.03 -13.43 -6.79
N ILE A 213 -14.71 -12.27 -6.72
CA ILE A 213 -15.97 -12.12 -5.95
C ILE A 213 -16.97 -13.18 -6.39
N LYS A 214 -17.27 -13.26 -7.69
CA LYS A 214 -18.26 -14.23 -8.20
C LYS A 214 -17.82 -15.68 -7.97
N LYS A 215 -16.55 -15.99 -8.22
CA LYS A 215 -16.02 -17.36 -8.10
C LYS A 215 -16.03 -17.89 -6.67
N PHE A 216 -15.95 -17.01 -5.67
CA PHE A 216 -15.78 -17.39 -4.27
C PHE A 216 -16.99 -17.07 -3.38
N GLU A 217 -17.92 -16.23 -3.83
CA GLU A 217 -19.23 -16.05 -3.19
C GLU A 217 -20.19 -17.22 -3.47
N GLU A 218 -20.07 -17.89 -4.62
CA GLU A 218 -20.80 -19.12 -5.01
C GLU A 218 -20.21 -20.42 -4.36
#